data_AF-A0A314UFK3-F1
#
_entry.id   AF-A0A314UFK3-F1
#
_cell.length_a   1.000
_cell.length_b   1.000
_cell.length_c   1.000
_cell.angle_alpha   90.00
_cell.angle_beta   90.00
_cell.angle_gamma   90.00
#
_symmetry.space_group_name_H-M   'P 1'
#
loop_
_entity.id
_entity.type
_entity.pdbx_description
1 polymer ?
#
loop_
_entity_poly.entity_id
_entity_poly.type
_entity_poly.pdbx_seq_one_letter_code
_entity_poly.pdbx_strand_id
1 'polypeptide(L)'
;MGYALCAVFQVFSSGWEVSCILQVNGKRKYPAPALSTDVQPVSDHLWLFYVTRDTSFGTEWQKSCDQLTFSFESSGPSLVKSCGARLIYERDVKESTKY
;
A
#
# COMPACT_ATOMS: atom_id res chain seq x y z
N MET A 1 5.03 -14.94 0.08
CA MET A 1 4.30 -14.14 -0.94
C MET A 1 3.68 -12.93 -0.27
N GLY A 2 3.43 -11.85 -1.00
CA GLY A 2 2.86 -10.61 -0.47
C GLY A 2 2.67 -9.59 -1.58
N TYR A 3 2.51 -8.33 -1.21
CA TYR A 3 2.48 -7.23 -2.17
C TYR A 3 3.29 -6.05 -1.64
N ALA A 4 3.96 -5.36 -2.55
CA ALA A 4 4.62 -4.10 -2.31
C ALA A 4 3.76 -2.98 -2.90
N LEU A 5 3.62 -1.89 -2.15
CA LEU A 5 2.87 -0.71 -2.54
C LEU A 5 3.75 0.51 -2.40
N CYS A 6 3.61 1.43 -3.34
CA CYS A 6 4.29 2.71 -3.29
C CYS A 6 3.37 3.85 -3.69
N ALA A 7 3.59 5.01 -3.08
CA ALA A 7 2.93 6.25 -3.45
C ALA A 7 3.93 7.41 -3.33
N VAL A 8 3.96 8.27 -4.34
CA VAL A 8 4.57 9.60 -4.24
C VAL A 8 3.45 10.56 -3.90
N PHE A 9 3.59 11.28 -2.79
CA PHE A 9 2.57 12.20 -2.32
C PHE A 9 3.18 13.51 -1.83
N GLN A 10 2.41 14.57 -1.89
CA GLN A 10 2.75 15.89 -1.38
C GLN A 10 1.81 16.23 -0.22
N VAL A 11 2.33 16.92 0.78
CA VAL A 11 1.60 17.37 1.96
C VAL A 11 1.71 18.89 2.06
N PHE A 12 0.59 19.54 2.38
CA PHE A 12 0.47 21.00 2.41
C PHE A 12 0.34 21.56 3.83
N SER A 13 -0.06 20.75 4.83
CA SER A 13 -0.05 21.10 6.26
C SER A 13 -0.15 19.84 7.15
N SER A 14 -0.09 19.99 8.47
CA SER A 14 -0.31 18.89 9.43
C SER A 14 -1.73 18.32 9.36
N GLY A 15 -1.96 17.12 9.92
CA GLY A 15 -3.27 16.47 9.94
C GLY A 15 -3.63 15.83 8.60
N TRP A 16 -2.64 15.23 7.93
CA TRP A 16 -2.80 14.50 6.68
C TRP A 16 -2.77 12.99 6.94
N GLU A 17 -3.42 12.24 6.06
CA GLU A 17 -3.32 10.79 6.03
C GLU A 17 -3.30 10.31 4.57
N VAL A 18 -2.40 9.37 4.27
CA VAL A 18 -2.41 8.61 3.03
C VAL A 18 -2.63 7.15 3.38
N SER A 19 -3.61 6.52 2.74
CA SER A 19 -3.92 5.11 2.95
C SER A 19 -4.02 4.36 1.63
N CYS A 20 -3.92 3.04 1.70
CA CYS A 20 -4.21 2.17 0.56
C CYS A 20 -5.30 1.16 0.93
N ILE A 21 -6.43 1.24 0.23
CA ILE A 21 -7.52 0.29 0.35
C ILE A 21 -7.31 -0.85 -0.64
N LEU A 22 -7.40 -2.06 -0.12
CA LEU A 22 -7.37 -3.27 -0.91
C LEU A 22 -8.78 -3.81 -1.10
N GLN A 23 -9.18 -4.00 -2.35
CA GLN A 23 -10.41 -4.68 -2.72
C GLN A 23 -10.08 -6.01 -3.36
N VAL A 24 -10.76 -7.05 -2.88
CA VAL A 24 -10.66 -8.41 -3.38
C VAL A 24 -12.02 -8.78 -3.96
N ASN A 25 -12.09 -8.99 -5.28
CA ASN A 25 -13.36 -9.27 -5.98
C ASN A 25 -14.45 -8.24 -5.62
N GLY A 26 -14.08 -6.95 -5.60
CA GLY A 26 -14.98 -5.84 -5.24
C GLY A 26 -15.29 -5.69 -3.74
N LYS A 27 -14.84 -6.61 -2.87
CA LYS A 27 -15.02 -6.49 -1.42
C LYS A 27 -13.80 -5.82 -0.79
N ARG A 28 -14.02 -4.69 -0.10
CA ARG A 28 -12.98 -4.02 0.69
C ARG A 28 -12.45 -4.96 1.78
N LYS A 29 -11.15 -5.03 1.92
CA LYS A 29 -10.43 -5.78 2.96
C LYS A 29 -9.70 -4.79 3.87
N TYR A 30 -9.69 -5.11 5.17
CA TYR A 30 -9.06 -4.34 6.23
C TYR A 30 -8.12 -5.24 7.03
N PRO A 31 -6.99 -4.73 7.58
CA PRO A 31 -6.64 -3.31 7.68
C PRO A 31 -6.01 -2.75 6.39
N ALA A 32 -6.43 -1.53 6.01
CA ALA A 32 -5.75 -0.73 5.02
C ALA A 32 -4.48 -0.15 5.67
N PRO A 33 -3.28 -0.38 5.12
CA PRO A 33 -2.09 0.34 5.54
C PRO A 33 -2.37 1.84 5.40
N ALA A 34 -2.07 2.59 6.45
CA ALA A 34 -2.25 4.03 6.53
C ALA A 34 -0.97 4.66 7.09
N LEU A 35 -0.64 5.83 6.55
CA LEU A 35 0.44 6.68 7.00
C LEU A 35 -0.16 8.05 7.32
N SER A 36 -0.10 8.42 8.59
CA SER A 36 -0.43 9.75 9.09
C SER A 36 0.68 10.24 10.00
N THR A 37 1.03 11.52 9.88
CA THR A 37 1.99 12.16 10.77
C THR A 37 1.57 13.60 11.02
N ASP A 38 1.98 14.17 12.15
CA ASP A 38 1.80 15.60 12.43
C ASP A 38 2.88 16.49 11.81
N VAL A 39 3.83 15.88 11.08
CA VAL A 39 4.93 16.60 10.45
C VAL A 39 4.46 17.09 9.09
N GLN A 40 4.64 18.39 8.83
CA GLN A 40 4.55 18.95 7.48
C GLN A 40 5.90 18.78 6.79
N PRO A 41 6.01 17.90 5.80
CA PRO A 41 7.22 17.75 5.03
C PRO A 41 7.41 18.89 4.02
N VAL A 42 8.66 19.14 3.63
CA VAL A 42 9.04 20.29 2.79
C VAL A 42 8.97 19.95 1.29
N SER A 43 8.88 18.67 0.92
CA SER A 43 8.93 18.20 -0.47
C SER A 43 7.93 17.07 -0.74
N ASP A 44 8.04 16.44 -1.92
CA ASP A 44 7.35 15.19 -2.21
C ASP A 44 7.95 14.04 -1.39
N HIS A 45 7.10 13.11 -0.97
CA HIS A 45 7.46 11.95 -0.17
C HIS A 45 7.16 10.67 -0.92
N LEU A 46 8.11 9.73 -0.86
CA LEU A 46 7.88 8.36 -1.28
C LEU A 46 7.46 7.54 -0.06
N TRP A 47 6.23 7.06 -0.07
CA TRP A 47 5.80 5.99 0.81
C TRP A 47 6.02 4.66 0.10
N LEU A 48 6.79 3.77 0.73
CA LEU A 48 7.01 2.40 0.27
C LEU A 48 6.72 1.46 1.44
N PHE A 49 5.88 0.47 1.22
CA PHE A 49 5.64 -0.55 2.22
C PHE A 49 5.36 -1.91 1.57
N TYR A 50 5.71 -2.95 2.31
CA TYR A 50 5.52 -4.33 1.92
C TYR A 50 4.61 -5.01 2.94
N VAL A 51 3.57 -5.68 2.46
CA VAL A 51 2.68 -6.46 3.31
C VAL A 51 2.84 -7.93 2.97
N THR A 52 3.13 -8.72 4.00
CA THR A 52 3.22 -10.17 3.83
C THR A 52 1.82 -10.76 3.69
N ARG A 53 1.73 -11.86 2.96
CA ARG A 53 0.51 -12.66 2.81
C ARG A 53 -0.18 -12.94 4.15
N ASP A 54 0.60 -13.25 5.19
CA ASP A 54 0.07 -13.71 6.46
C ASP A 54 -0.57 -12.56 7.27
N THR A 55 -0.13 -11.33 7.04
CA THR A 55 -0.66 -10.12 7.71
C THR A 55 -1.85 -9.47 7.02
N SER A 56 -1.99 -9.62 5.71
CA SER A 56 -2.93 -8.83 4.89
C SER A 56 -4.27 -9.51 4.66
N PHE A 57 -4.28 -10.83 4.68
CA PHE A 57 -5.45 -11.56 4.25
C PHE A 57 -5.64 -12.83 5.06
N GLY A 58 -6.77 -12.92 5.77
CA GLY A 58 -7.32 -14.21 6.15
C GLY A 58 -7.43 -15.14 4.93
N THR A 59 -7.63 -16.44 5.11
CA THR A 59 -7.46 -17.47 4.07
C THR A 59 -8.38 -17.36 2.83
N GLU A 60 -9.28 -16.39 2.74
CA GLU A 60 -10.24 -16.21 1.65
C GLU A 60 -9.60 -15.93 0.28
N TRP A 61 -8.45 -15.26 0.24
CA TRP A 61 -7.79 -14.96 -1.03
C TRP A 61 -7.23 -16.19 -1.75
N GLN A 62 -7.08 -17.31 -1.03
CA GLN A 62 -6.56 -18.58 -1.55
C GLN A 62 -7.60 -19.33 -2.40
N LYS A 63 -8.89 -18.97 -2.33
CA LYS A 63 -9.97 -19.76 -2.94
C LYS A 63 -10.39 -19.29 -4.33
N SER A 64 -10.31 -18.00 -4.64
CA SER A 64 -10.71 -17.45 -5.95
C SER A 64 -10.44 -15.94 -6.07
N CYS A 65 -9.20 -15.48 -5.95
CA CYS A 65 -8.87 -14.06 -6.17
C CYS A 65 -8.48 -13.80 -7.62
N ASP A 66 -9.47 -13.53 -8.46
CA ASP A 66 -9.22 -13.19 -9.86
C ASP A 66 -8.92 -11.70 -10.03
N GLN A 67 -9.37 -10.86 -9.09
CA GLN A 67 -9.19 -9.41 -9.15
C GLN A 67 -8.76 -8.81 -7.82
N LEU A 68 -7.59 -8.18 -7.82
CA LEU A 68 -7.06 -7.34 -6.76
C LEU A 68 -7.05 -5.89 -7.23
N THR A 69 -7.72 -5.01 -6.51
CA THR A 69 -7.72 -3.57 -6.78
C THR A 69 -7.11 -2.85 -5.58
N PHE A 70 -6.11 -2.02 -5.85
CA PHE A 70 -5.48 -1.15 -4.85
C PHE A 70 -5.92 0.29 -5.13
N SER A 71 -6.44 0.96 -4.11
CA SER A 71 -6.89 2.35 -4.20
C SER A 71 -6.14 3.17 -3.18
N PHE A 72 -5.37 4.15 -3.65
CA PHE A 72 -4.66 5.08 -2.78
C PHE A 72 -5.58 6.26 -2.49
N GLU A 73 -5.88 6.45 -1.21
CA GLU A 73 -6.73 7.52 -0.74
C GLU A 73 -5.89 8.48 0.10
N SER A 74 -6.07 9.77 -0.12
CA SER A 74 -5.47 10.82 0.69
C SER A 74 -6.57 11.64 1.35
N SER A 75 -6.40 11.94 2.64
CA SER A 75 -7.28 12.82 3.40
C SER A 75 -6.51 14.03 3.95
N GLY A 76 -7.27 15.08 4.27
CA GLY A 76 -6.70 16.34 4.73
C GLY A 76 -5.87 17.05 3.65
N PRO A 77 -4.80 17.77 4.04
CA PRO A 77 -3.98 18.59 3.15
C PRO A 77 -2.92 17.75 2.44
N SER A 78 -3.29 16.72 1.69
CA SER A 78 -2.34 15.88 0.93
C SER A 78 -2.85 15.47 -0.44
N LEU A 79 -1.92 15.17 -1.36
CA LEU A 79 -2.20 14.77 -2.74
C LEU A 79 -1.26 13.64 -3.16
N VAL A 80 -1.82 12.51 -3.60
CA VAL A 80 -1.05 11.45 -4.26
C VAL A 80 -0.79 11.83 -5.72
N LYS A 81 0.49 11.93 -6.10
CA LYS A 81 0.94 12.27 -7.46
C LYS A 81 1.09 11.04 -8.35
N SER A 82 1.58 9.95 -7.77
CA SER A 82 1.74 8.67 -8.47
C SER A 82 1.66 7.53 -7.48
N CYS A 83 1.21 6.36 -7.92
CA CYS A 83 1.15 5.18 -7.09
C CYS A 83 1.48 3.92 -7.87
N GLY A 84 1.91 2.88 -7.17
CA GLY A 84 2.26 1.58 -7.75
C GLY A 84 1.94 0.44 -6.80
N ALA A 85 1.60 -0.70 -7.39
CA ALA A 85 1.39 -1.96 -6.69
C ALA A 85 2.12 -3.07 -7.43
N ARG A 86 2.77 -3.97 -6.69
CA ARG A 86 3.44 -5.13 -7.25
C ARG A 86 3.21 -6.35 -6.36
N LEU A 87 2.78 -7.46 -6.96
CA LEU A 87 2.77 -8.75 -6.28
C LEU A 87 4.21 -9.25 -6.12
N ILE A 88 4.53 -9.73 -4.93
CA ILE A 88 5.87 -10.23 -4.58
C ILE A 88 5.74 -11.71 -4.24
N TYR A 89 6.37 -12.54 -5.06
CA TYR A 89 6.43 -13.98 -4.89
C TYR A 89 7.61 -14.39 -4.03
N GLU A 90 7.58 -15.60 -3.45
CA GLU A 90 8.72 -16.09 -2.65
C GLU A 90 10.02 -16.16 -3.45
N ARG A 91 9.92 -16.35 -4.77
CA ARG A 91 11.06 -16.33 -5.67
C ARG A 91 11.67 -14.93 -5.77
N ASP A 92 10.85 -13.89 -5.84
CA ASP A 92 11.28 -12.49 -5.91
C ASP A 92 12.05 -12.04 -4.65
N VAL A 93 11.73 -12.61 -3.49
CA VAL A 93 12.43 -12.31 -2.23
C VAL A 93 13.75 -13.06 -2.11
N LYS A 94 13.84 -14.30 -2.63
CA LYS A 94 15.07 -15.11 -2.56
C LYS A 94 16.15 -14.62 -3.52
N GLU A 95 15.77 -13.91 -4.58
CA GLU A 95 16.71 -13.33 -5.53
C GLU A 95 17.38 -12.05 -4.98
N SER A 96 16.73 -11.33 -4.06
CA SER A 96 17.30 -10.13 -3.43
C SER A 96 18.34 -10.41 -2.34
N THR A 97 18.52 -11.66 -1.92
CA THR A 97 19.49 -12.08 -0.87
C THR A 97 20.73 -12.77 -1.42
N LYS A 98 20.90 -12.84 -2.74
CA LYS A 98 22.10 -13.35 -3.40
C LYS A 98 22.99 -12.21 -3.87
N TYR A 99 23.54 -11.44 -2.93
CA TYR A 99 24.70 -10.57 -3.16
C TYR A 99 25.61 -10.66 -1.94
#